data_AF-A0A4V6QA78-F1
#
_entry.id   AF-A0A4V6QA78-F1
#
_cell.length_a   1.000
_cell.length_b   1.000
_cell.length_c   1.000
_cell.angle_alpha   90.00
_cell.angle_beta   90.00
_cell.angle_gamma   90.00
#
_symmetry.space_group_name_H-M   'P 1'
#
loop_
_entity.id
_entity.type
_entity.pdbx_description
1 polymer ?
#
loop_
_entity_poly.entity_id
_entity_poly.type
_entity_poly.pdbx_seq_one_letter_code
_entity_poly.pdbx_strand_id
1 'polypeptide(L)'
;MAVTKDGHPTQELHTLIASALGKEPIDWHRPHTGLSAASFVVGFADGSSAFVKAAVDDLGAKGLRTEHEIVSSIDSDLVARELAWLEDGDRPVLVMEDLRAAHWPADHDPVTWKPGQFDLLFAALRRVGELPPPASLPSARDGFRPQWPLIEREADDFLALGLCSEAWFSAALDGLVEAEGNVPVGGDALVHNDVRSDNLCFVGRRVVLVDWAQAIRGNPQQDLASALATLPIEGGPDPFDVLPEGGPWAAHIAGQYARRAAHETQAPQWLRMVFQRIAVICLSWASRSLDLPPWTGARWHEIR
;
A
#
# COMPACT_ATOMS: atom_id res chain seq x y z
N MET A 1 21.37 -17.40 1.51
CA MET A 1 20.66 -16.10 1.67
C MET A 1 20.66 -15.44 0.30
N ALA A 2 19.59 -14.78 -0.12
CA ALA A 2 19.50 -14.17 -1.46
C ALA A 2 20.40 -12.93 -1.66
N VAL A 3 20.88 -12.32 -0.57
CA VAL A 3 21.66 -11.08 -0.58
C VAL A 3 22.91 -11.25 0.29
N THR A 4 24.04 -10.69 -0.16
CA THR A 4 25.28 -10.58 0.62
C THR A 4 25.15 -9.51 1.71
N LYS A 5 26.14 -9.44 2.63
CA LYS A 5 26.18 -8.36 3.63
C LYS A 5 26.25 -6.96 3.02
N ASP A 6 26.80 -6.85 1.81
CA ASP A 6 26.98 -5.60 1.09
C ASP A 6 25.77 -5.24 0.20
N GLY A 7 24.68 -6.01 0.28
CA GLY A 7 23.45 -5.71 -0.47
C GLY A 7 23.43 -6.24 -1.91
N HIS A 8 24.44 -7.00 -2.33
CA HIS A 8 24.51 -7.60 -3.68
C HIS A 8 23.78 -8.96 -3.73
N PRO A 9 23.28 -9.38 -4.91
CA PRO A 9 22.77 -10.74 -5.09
C PRO A 9 23.87 -11.77 -4.79
N THR A 10 23.51 -12.93 -4.23
CA THR A 10 24.46 -14.03 -4.01
C THR A 10 24.71 -14.84 -5.28
N GLN A 11 25.84 -15.56 -5.33
CA GLN A 11 26.13 -16.49 -6.43
C GLN A 11 25.07 -17.58 -6.58
N GLU A 12 24.46 -18.00 -5.47
CA GLU A 12 23.29 -18.89 -5.45
C GLU A 12 22.13 -18.29 -6.25
N LEU A 13 21.77 -17.02 -5.97
CA LEU A 13 20.70 -16.32 -6.68
C LEU A 13 21.03 -16.11 -8.17
N HIS A 14 22.29 -15.79 -8.52
CA HIS A 14 22.73 -15.73 -9.92
C HIS A 14 22.49 -17.06 -10.64
N THR A 15 22.92 -18.16 -10.04
CA THR A 15 22.81 -19.50 -10.63
C THR A 15 21.36 -19.92 -10.79
N LEU A 16 20.53 -19.61 -9.78
CA LEU A 16 19.11 -19.91 -9.77
C LEU A 16 18.37 -19.15 -10.89
N ILE A 17 18.59 -17.84 -11.03
CA ILE A 17 17.98 -17.03 -12.09
C ILE A 17 18.47 -17.45 -13.47
N ALA A 18 19.78 -17.73 -13.62
CA ALA A 18 20.35 -18.19 -14.89
C ALA A 18 19.71 -19.50 -15.37
N SER A 19 19.54 -20.45 -14.44
CA SER A 19 18.89 -21.74 -14.69
C SER A 19 17.40 -21.57 -15.04
N ALA A 20 16.68 -20.77 -14.26
CA ALA A 20 15.24 -20.56 -14.41
C ALA A 20 14.85 -19.94 -15.75
N LEU A 21 15.64 -18.97 -16.22
CA LEU A 21 15.34 -18.23 -17.45
C LEU A 21 16.12 -18.72 -18.66
N GLY A 22 17.12 -19.59 -18.48
CA GLY A 22 18.02 -20.04 -19.54
C GLY A 22 18.88 -18.91 -20.10
N LYS A 23 19.19 -17.88 -19.30
CA LYS A 23 19.88 -16.66 -19.71
C LYS A 23 20.91 -16.25 -18.68
N GLU A 24 22.10 -15.86 -19.12
CA GLU A 24 23.15 -15.39 -18.21
C GLU A 24 22.83 -13.96 -17.69
N PRO A 25 22.69 -13.76 -16.37
CA PRO A 25 22.57 -12.44 -15.75
C PRO A 25 23.90 -11.67 -15.89
N ILE A 26 23.88 -10.51 -16.53
CA ILE A 26 25.08 -9.70 -16.77
C ILE A 26 25.16 -8.43 -15.89
N ASP A 27 24.03 -7.98 -15.35
CA ASP A 27 23.95 -6.80 -14.49
C ASP A 27 22.77 -6.89 -13.53
N TRP A 28 22.94 -6.31 -12.34
CA TRP A 28 21.97 -6.30 -11.25
C TRP A 28 21.94 -4.92 -10.61
N HIS A 29 20.77 -4.30 -10.57
CA HIS A 29 20.57 -3.05 -9.86
C HIS A 29 19.40 -3.16 -8.91
N ARG A 30 19.50 -2.46 -7.77
CA ARG A 30 18.38 -2.29 -6.86
C ARG A 30 17.47 -1.19 -7.41
N PRO A 31 16.14 -1.40 -7.41
CA PRO A 31 15.22 -0.32 -7.71
C PRO A 31 15.39 0.82 -6.70
N HIS A 32 15.10 2.05 -7.14
CA HIS A 32 15.20 3.23 -6.28
C HIS A 32 14.05 3.31 -5.26
N THR A 33 12.95 2.62 -5.53
CA THR A 33 11.71 2.61 -4.76
C THR A 33 11.34 1.18 -4.33
N GLY A 34 10.48 1.06 -3.31
CA GLY A 34 10.12 -0.21 -2.67
C GLY A 34 11.05 -0.63 -1.53
N LEU A 35 10.48 -1.13 -0.43
CA LEU A 35 11.20 -1.44 0.82
C LEU A 35 11.63 -2.91 0.96
N SER A 36 11.42 -3.73 -0.08
CA SER A 36 11.78 -5.15 -0.04
C SER A 36 13.30 -5.34 -0.02
N ALA A 37 13.81 -6.03 1.00
CA ALA A 37 15.25 -6.11 1.28
C ALA A 37 16.09 -6.78 0.16
N ALA A 38 15.47 -7.65 -0.64
CA ALA A 38 16.08 -8.42 -1.72
C ALA A 38 15.28 -8.32 -3.03
N SER A 39 15.18 -7.09 -3.55
CA SER A 39 14.59 -6.81 -4.84
C SER A 39 15.64 -6.24 -5.80
N PHE A 40 15.64 -6.75 -7.03
CA PHE A 40 16.61 -6.41 -8.06
C PHE A 40 15.94 -6.36 -9.43
N VAL A 41 16.44 -5.49 -10.30
CA VAL A 41 16.24 -5.63 -11.73
C VAL A 41 17.52 -6.23 -12.32
N VAL A 42 17.33 -7.23 -13.17
CA VAL A 42 18.40 -8.04 -13.75
C VAL A 42 18.42 -7.84 -15.25
N GLY A 43 19.59 -7.53 -15.80
CA GLY A 43 19.85 -7.50 -17.24
C GLY A 43 20.47 -8.80 -17.73
N PHE A 44 20.09 -9.24 -18.94
CA PHE A 44 20.61 -10.45 -19.58
C PHE A 44 21.43 -10.12 -20.84
N ALA A 45 22.31 -11.04 -21.23
CA ALA A 45 23.19 -10.89 -22.40
C ALA A 45 22.45 -10.68 -23.74
N ASP A 46 21.19 -11.12 -23.83
CA ASP A 46 20.33 -10.93 -25.01
C ASP A 46 19.63 -9.55 -25.05
N GLY A 47 19.92 -8.68 -24.07
CA GLY A 47 19.31 -7.36 -23.93
C GLY A 47 17.96 -7.36 -23.22
N SER A 48 17.41 -8.51 -22.86
CA SER A 48 16.19 -8.60 -22.04
C SER A 48 16.47 -8.32 -20.56
N SER A 49 15.41 -8.18 -19.78
CA SER A 49 15.50 -7.92 -18.34
C SER A 49 14.27 -8.40 -17.57
N ALA A 50 14.45 -8.56 -16.26
CA ALA A 50 13.43 -9.03 -15.33
C ALA A 50 13.54 -8.33 -13.98
N PHE A 51 12.43 -8.22 -13.26
CA PHE A 51 12.41 -7.86 -11.85
C PHE A 51 12.41 -9.14 -11.00
N VAL A 52 13.26 -9.20 -9.97
CA VAL A 52 13.46 -10.35 -9.09
C VAL A 52 13.21 -9.92 -7.66
N LYS A 53 12.33 -10.62 -6.95
CA LYS A 53 12.09 -10.45 -5.52
C LYS A 53 12.34 -11.79 -4.83
N ALA A 54 13.21 -11.78 -3.82
CA ALA A 54 13.57 -12.99 -3.08
C ALA A 54 13.22 -12.85 -1.60
N ALA A 55 12.73 -13.92 -0.99
CA ALA A 55 12.45 -13.91 0.44
C ALA A 55 13.75 -13.81 1.27
N VAL A 56 13.75 -12.97 2.31
CA VAL A 56 14.87 -12.86 3.25
C VAL A 56 14.59 -13.46 4.63
N ASP A 57 13.32 -13.65 4.95
CA ASP A 57 12.77 -14.20 6.18
C ASP A 57 11.40 -14.85 5.91
N ASP A 58 10.81 -15.46 6.93
CA ASP A 58 9.55 -16.20 6.81
C ASP A 58 8.35 -15.30 6.48
N LEU A 59 8.38 -14.05 6.96
CA LEU A 59 7.32 -13.08 6.70
C LEU A 59 7.34 -12.66 5.22
N GLY A 60 8.51 -12.34 4.69
CA GLY A 60 8.74 -12.07 3.28
C GLY A 60 8.41 -13.27 2.41
N ALA A 61 8.74 -14.49 2.85
CA ALA A 61 8.36 -15.71 2.14
C ALA A 61 6.84 -15.89 2.05
N LYS A 62 6.11 -15.63 3.15
CA LYS A 62 4.64 -15.66 3.14
C LYS A 62 4.06 -14.61 2.20
N GLY A 63 4.53 -13.36 2.30
CA GLY A 63 4.07 -12.27 1.43
C GLY A 63 4.34 -12.54 -0.04
N LEU A 64 5.51 -13.11 -0.36
CA LEU A 64 5.87 -13.43 -1.75
C LEU A 64 5.03 -14.57 -2.34
N ARG A 65 4.59 -15.53 -1.52
CA ARG A 65 3.63 -16.56 -1.95
C ARG A 65 2.25 -15.97 -2.23
N THR A 66 1.79 -15.03 -1.40
CA THR A 66 0.55 -14.27 -1.69
C THR A 66 0.68 -13.51 -3.01
N GLU A 67 1.79 -12.81 -3.21
CA GLU A 67 2.04 -12.05 -4.44
C GLU A 67 2.08 -12.98 -5.66
N HIS A 68 2.82 -14.09 -5.59
CA HIS A 68 2.84 -15.12 -6.63
C HIS A 68 1.44 -15.65 -6.95
N GLU A 69 0.62 -15.95 -5.94
CA GLU A 69 -0.73 -16.45 -6.16
C GLU A 69 -1.59 -15.44 -6.92
N ILE A 70 -1.46 -14.13 -6.63
CA ILE A 70 -2.15 -13.10 -7.40
C ILE A 70 -1.64 -13.04 -8.84
N VAL A 71 -0.33 -12.88 -9.05
CA VAL A 71 0.21 -12.65 -10.40
C VAL A 71 0.10 -13.88 -11.30
N SER A 72 0.03 -15.09 -10.74
CA SER A 72 -0.13 -16.34 -11.50
C SER A 72 -1.59 -16.70 -11.79
N SER A 73 -2.54 -16.23 -10.98
CA SER A 73 -3.97 -16.59 -11.14
C SER A 73 -4.83 -15.52 -11.81
N ILE A 74 -4.39 -14.26 -11.77
CA ILE A 74 -5.13 -13.12 -12.32
C ILE A 74 -4.64 -12.82 -13.74
N ASP A 75 -5.46 -13.18 -14.74
CA ASP A 75 -5.24 -12.78 -16.13
C ASP A 75 -5.77 -11.36 -16.37
N SER A 76 -4.95 -10.35 -16.04
CA SER A 76 -5.31 -8.93 -16.18
C SER A 76 -4.09 -8.07 -16.48
N ASP A 77 -4.29 -6.98 -17.23
CA ASP A 77 -3.27 -5.96 -17.44
C ASP A 77 -2.97 -5.12 -16.18
N LEU A 78 -3.73 -5.33 -15.09
CA LEU A 78 -3.55 -4.66 -13.80
C LEU A 78 -2.42 -5.25 -12.96
N VAL A 79 -1.96 -6.48 -13.25
CA VAL A 79 -0.87 -7.14 -12.54
C VAL A 79 0.39 -7.18 -13.42
N ALA A 80 1.55 -7.27 -12.78
CA ALA A 80 2.80 -7.52 -13.49
C ALA A 80 2.81 -8.98 -13.99
N ARG A 81 3.31 -9.19 -15.20
CA ARG A 81 3.45 -10.54 -15.77
C ARG A 81 4.54 -11.32 -15.02
N GLU A 82 4.19 -12.51 -14.53
CA GLU A 82 5.15 -13.49 -14.02
C GLU A 82 6.02 -14.05 -15.16
N LEU A 83 7.33 -14.16 -14.92
CA LEU A 83 8.29 -14.82 -15.80
C LEU A 83 8.74 -16.17 -15.22
N ALA A 84 8.87 -16.27 -13.89
CA ALA A 84 9.18 -17.52 -13.20
C ALA A 84 8.82 -17.44 -11.71
N TRP A 85 8.40 -18.58 -11.17
CA TRP A 85 8.31 -18.85 -9.74
C TRP A 85 9.30 -19.95 -9.34
N LEU A 86 10.05 -19.71 -8.27
CA LEU A 86 11.11 -20.60 -7.81
C LEU A 86 10.89 -20.91 -6.33
N GLU A 87 10.37 -22.10 -6.04
CA GLU A 87 10.28 -22.62 -4.68
C GLU A 87 11.63 -23.26 -4.30
N ASP A 88 12.58 -22.43 -3.85
CA ASP A 88 13.87 -22.88 -3.33
C ASP A 88 13.83 -22.99 -1.80
N GLY A 89 13.45 -24.18 -1.31
CA GLY A 89 13.28 -24.45 0.12
C GLY A 89 12.28 -23.48 0.76
N ASP A 90 12.65 -22.88 1.89
CA ASP A 90 11.80 -21.91 2.61
C ASP A 90 11.90 -20.48 2.05
N ARG A 91 12.68 -20.26 1.00
CA ARG A 91 13.10 -18.93 0.53
C ARG A 91 12.71 -18.74 -0.94
N PRO A 92 11.42 -18.57 -1.24
CA PRO A 92 10.96 -18.44 -2.61
C PRO A 92 11.53 -17.21 -3.32
N VAL A 93 11.57 -17.29 -4.65
CA VAL A 93 11.93 -16.19 -5.54
C VAL A 93 10.86 -16.03 -6.61
N LEU A 94 10.35 -14.80 -6.74
CA LEU A 94 9.41 -14.39 -7.77
C LEU A 94 10.13 -13.54 -8.81
N VAL A 95 9.97 -13.91 -10.08
CA VAL A 95 10.55 -13.21 -11.22
C VAL A 95 9.42 -12.67 -12.08
N MET A 96 9.43 -11.37 -12.35
CA MET A 96 8.38 -10.64 -13.06
C MET A 96 8.94 -9.82 -14.21
N GLU A 97 8.05 -9.34 -15.09
CA GLU A 97 8.41 -8.39 -16.13
C GLU A 97 9.11 -7.15 -15.54
N ASP A 98 10.10 -6.65 -16.27
CA ASP A 98 10.79 -5.42 -15.91
C ASP A 98 9.96 -4.20 -16.30
N LEU A 99 9.55 -3.42 -15.30
CA LEU A 99 8.73 -2.23 -15.44
C LEU A 99 9.51 -0.93 -15.24
N ARG A 100 10.85 -0.94 -15.21
CA ARG A 100 11.65 0.29 -14.97
C ARG A 100 11.45 1.38 -16.01
N ALA A 101 11.04 1.02 -17.23
CA ALA A 101 10.76 1.98 -18.29
C ALA A 101 9.37 2.62 -18.18
N ALA A 102 8.52 2.13 -17.26
CA ALA A 102 7.22 2.71 -16.97
C ALA A 102 7.36 4.06 -16.25
N HIS A 103 6.28 4.83 -16.19
CA HIS A 103 6.22 6.00 -15.33
C HIS A 103 5.80 5.59 -13.92
N TRP A 104 6.70 5.77 -12.96
CA TRP A 104 6.43 5.57 -11.53
C TRP A 104 6.27 6.94 -10.88
N PRO A 105 5.11 7.28 -10.30
CA PRO A 105 4.94 8.57 -9.63
C PRO A 105 6.00 8.79 -8.54
N ALA A 106 6.32 7.74 -7.78
CA ALA A 106 7.27 7.76 -6.67
C ALA A 106 8.76 7.82 -7.06
N ASP A 107 9.13 7.67 -8.34
CA ASP A 107 10.53 7.77 -8.79
C ASP A 107 11.03 9.23 -8.87
N HIS A 108 10.23 10.18 -8.42
CA HIS A 108 10.53 11.61 -8.44
C HIS A 108 10.46 12.18 -7.03
N ASP A 109 11.36 13.14 -6.72
CA ASP A 109 11.29 13.96 -5.52
C ASP A 109 11.11 15.43 -5.92
N PRO A 110 9.91 16.03 -5.74
CA PRO A 110 8.71 15.43 -5.14
C PRO A 110 8.02 14.42 -6.06
N VAL A 111 7.17 13.56 -5.46
CA VAL A 111 6.31 12.59 -6.18
C VAL A 111 5.56 13.31 -7.31
N THR A 112 5.60 12.73 -8.52
CA THR A 112 5.09 13.41 -9.73
C THR A 112 4.04 12.58 -10.45
N TRP A 113 2.78 13.01 -10.31
CA TRP A 113 1.63 12.50 -11.07
C TRP A 113 1.44 13.30 -12.37
N LYS A 114 1.31 12.60 -13.51
CA LYS A 114 0.99 13.21 -14.81
C LYS A 114 -0.51 13.51 -14.91
N PRO A 115 -0.92 14.49 -15.74
CA PRO A 115 -2.33 14.81 -15.95
C PRO A 115 -3.17 13.56 -16.29
N GLY A 116 -4.29 13.38 -15.58
CA GLY A 116 -5.23 12.26 -15.78
C GLY A 116 -4.82 10.93 -15.14
N GLN A 117 -3.66 10.83 -14.46
CA GLN A 117 -3.24 9.57 -13.83
C GLN A 117 -4.09 9.18 -12.61
N PHE A 118 -4.66 10.14 -11.87
CA PHE A 118 -5.61 9.84 -10.81
C PHE A 118 -6.88 9.17 -11.35
N ASP A 119 -7.42 9.66 -12.48
CA ASP A 119 -8.59 9.04 -13.11
C ASP A 119 -8.29 7.62 -13.58
N LEU A 120 -7.09 7.39 -14.12
CA LEU A 120 -6.62 6.06 -14.50
C LEU A 120 -6.48 5.14 -13.29
N LEU A 121 -5.92 5.63 -12.18
CA LEU A 121 -5.81 4.89 -10.93
C LEU A 121 -7.20 4.50 -10.40
N PHE A 122 -8.12 5.46 -10.29
CA PHE A 122 -9.47 5.18 -9.78
C PHE A 122 -10.23 4.18 -10.67
N ALA A 123 -10.05 4.25 -11.99
CA ALA A 123 -10.58 3.25 -12.90
C ALA A 123 -9.93 1.88 -12.71
N ALA A 124 -8.62 1.82 -12.49
CA ALA A 124 -7.89 0.59 -12.22
C ALA A 124 -8.36 -0.08 -10.92
N LEU A 125 -8.52 0.69 -9.83
CA LEU A 125 -8.98 0.15 -8.54
C LEU A 125 -10.41 -0.40 -8.62
N ARG A 126 -11.31 0.24 -9.38
CA ARG A 126 -12.64 -0.33 -9.65
C ARG A 126 -12.55 -1.67 -10.36
N ARG A 127 -11.69 -1.77 -11.38
CA ARG A 127 -11.45 -3.04 -12.10
C ARG A 127 -10.81 -4.10 -11.20
N VAL A 128 -9.93 -3.74 -10.27
CA VAL A 128 -9.39 -4.68 -9.27
C VAL A 128 -10.53 -5.29 -8.45
N GLY A 129 -11.46 -4.46 -7.98
CA GLY A 129 -12.63 -4.91 -7.22
C GLY A 129 -13.61 -5.81 -7.98
N GLU A 130 -13.52 -5.86 -9.32
CA GLU A 130 -14.32 -6.75 -10.18
C GLU A 130 -13.65 -8.10 -10.43
N LEU A 131 -12.35 -8.24 -10.11
CA LEU A 131 -11.60 -9.48 -10.29
C LEU A 131 -11.93 -10.49 -9.18
N PRO A 132 -12.07 -11.78 -9.51
CA PRO A 132 -12.28 -12.82 -8.51
C PRO A 132 -10.99 -13.02 -7.69
N PRO A 133 -11.01 -12.88 -6.35
CA PRO A 133 -9.85 -13.17 -5.53
C PRO A 133 -9.58 -14.68 -5.45
N PRO A 134 -8.31 -15.11 -5.33
CA PRO A 134 -8.00 -16.48 -4.95
C PRO A 134 -8.68 -16.88 -3.64
N ALA A 135 -9.17 -18.12 -3.58
CA ALA A 135 -9.95 -18.62 -2.44
C ALA A 135 -9.14 -18.65 -1.13
N SER A 136 -7.82 -18.85 -1.25
CA SER A 136 -6.85 -18.87 -0.14
C SER A 136 -6.71 -17.53 0.59
N LEU A 137 -7.05 -16.41 -0.06
CA LEU A 137 -6.82 -15.09 0.52
C LEU A 137 -7.61 -14.94 1.82
N PRO A 138 -6.99 -14.36 2.86
CA PRO A 138 -7.67 -14.12 4.12
C PRO A 138 -8.80 -13.09 3.93
N SER A 139 -9.82 -13.17 4.77
CA SER A 139 -10.86 -12.14 4.77
C SER A 139 -10.34 -10.88 5.47
N ALA A 140 -10.66 -9.71 4.92
CA ALA A 140 -10.47 -8.43 5.59
C ALA A 140 -11.11 -8.39 6.98
N ARG A 141 -12.22 -9.13 7.19
CA ARG A 141 -12.87 -9.27 8.50
C ARG A 141 -11.97 -9.92 9.55
N ASP A 142 -11.12 -10.87 9.16
CA ASP A 142 -10.25 -11.61 10.09
C ASP A 142 -9.13 -10.70 10.63
N GLY A 143 -8.67 -9.76 9.80
CA GLY A 143 -7.67 -8.75 10.13
C GLY A 143 -8.22 -7.48 10.76
N PHE A 144 -9.54 -7.24 10.69
CA PHE A 144 -10.14 -6.00 11.15
C PHE A 144 -9.96 -5.79 12.65
N ARG A 145 -9.36 -4.66 13.03
CA ARG A 145 -9.16 -4.25 14.43
C ARG A 145 -9.59 -2.79 14.56
N PRO A 146 -10.69 -2.49 15.27
CA PRO A 146 -11.09 -1.10 15.51
C PRO A 146 -10.09 -0.41 16.45
N GLN A 147 -9.77 0.84 16.15
CA GLN A 147 -8.77 1.65 16.85
C GLN A 147 -9.40 2.73 17.73
N TRP A 148 -10.57 3.28 17.39
CA TRP A 148 -11.21 4.34 18.18
C TRP A 148 -11.56 3.92 19.61
N PRO A 149 -12.05 2.71 19.89
CA PRO A 149 -12.24 2.24 21.27
C PRO A 149 -10.93 2.09 22.06
N LEU A 150 -9.78 1.99 21.39
CA LEU A 150 -8.46 2.02 22.05
C LEU A 150 -8.04 3.47 22.29
N ILE A 151 -8.18 4.33 21.28
CA ILE A 151 -7.90 5.77 21.37
C ILE A 151 -8.74 6.44 22.47
N GLU A 152 -10.01 6.07 22.65
CA GLU A 152 -10.85 6.54 23.75
C GLU A 152 -10.23 6.24 25.12
N ARG A 153 -9.70 5.03 25.31
CA ARG A 153 -9.05 4.61 26.57
C ARG A 153 -7.69 5.26 26.77
N GLU A 154 -7.05 5.66 25.69
CA GLU A 154 -5.70 6.23 25.61
C GLU A 154 -5.77 7.69 25.09
N ALA A 155 -6.80 8.44 25.50
CA ALA A 155 -7.11 9.76 24.96
C ALA A 155 -5.95 10.75 25.09
N ASP A 156 -5.20 10.70 26.19
CA ASP A 156 -4.04 11.56 26.43
C ASP A 156 -2.95 11.37 25.37
N ASP A 157 -2.71 10.13 24.92
CA ASP A 157 -1.69 9.83 23.89
C ASP A 157 -2.11 10.38 22.53
N PHE A 158 -3.41 10.29 22.20
CA PHE A 158 -3.95 10.89 20.98
C PHE A 158 -3.93 12.42 21.02
N LEU A 159 -4.36 13.04 22.14
CA LEU A 159 -4.38 14.49 22.30
C LEU A 159 -2.97 15.08 22.32
N ALA A 160 -1.97 14.34 22.83
CA ALA A 160 -0.56 14.71 22.78
C ALA A 160 -0.02 14.86 21.35
N LEU A 161 -0.67 14.25 20.34
CA LEU A 161 -0.32 14.48 18.93
C LEU A 161 -0.66 15.89 18.45
N GLY A 162 -1.54 16.62 19.15
CA GLY A 162 -1.92 17.99 18.82
C GLY A 162 -2.70 18.15 17.51
N LEU A 163 -3.36 17.09 17.02
CA LEU A 163 -4.08 17.11 15.75
C LEU A 163 -5.38 17.92 15.81
N CYS A 164 -6.03 17.95 16.97
CA CYS A 164 -7.28 18.67 17.24
C CYS A 164 -7.36 19.14 18.69
N SER A 165 -8.36 19.96 19.02
CA SER A 165 -8.64 20.33 20.41
C SER A 165 -9.34 19.21 21.17
N GLU A 166 -9.18 19.18 22.49
CA GLU A 166 -9.91 18.27 23.39
C GLU A 166 -11.43 18.43 23.23
N ALA A 167 -11.92 19.66 23.06
CA ALA A 167 -13.33 19.95 22.86
C ALA A 167 -13.89 19.34 21.56
N TRP A 168 -13.14 19.41 20.45
CA TRP A 168 -13.55 18.76 19.20
C TRP A 168 -13.51 17.24 19.35
N PHE A 169 -12.43 16.70 19.92
CA PHE A 169 -12.27 15.27 20.12
C PHE A 169 -13.42 14.68 20.94
N SER A 170 -13.73 15.28 22.10
CA SER A 170 -14.84 14.84 22.97
C SER A 170 -16.19 14.89 22.25
N ALA A 171 -16.43 15.87 21.38
CA ALA A 171 -17.68 15.99 20.64
C ALA A 171 -17.77 15.04 19.44
N ALA A 172 -16.65 14.61 18.86
CA ALA A 172 -16.60 13.74 17.69
C ALA A 172 -16.44 12.24 18.02
N LEU A 173 -15.95 11.91 19.22
CA LEU A 173 -15.48 10.57 19.57
C LEU A 173 -16.54 9.49 19.36
N ASP A 174 -17.76 9.67 19.90
CA ASP A 174 -18.83 8.69 19.78
C ASP A 174 -19.15 8.38 18.31
N GLY A 175 -19.22 9.41 17.47
CA GLY A 175 -19.48 9.26 16.04
C GLY A 175 -18.32 8.60 15.28
N LEU A 176 -17.06 8.83 15.70
CA LEU A 176 -15.90 8.15 15.14
C LEU A 176 -15.87 6.65 15.51
N VAL A 177 -16.20 6.32 16.76
CA VAL A 177 -16.35 4.94 17.23
C VAL A 177 -17.48 4.22 16.47
N GLU A 178 -18.64 4.87 16.35
CA GLU A 178 -19.78 4.31 15.61
C GLU A 178 -19.44 4.10 14.13
N ALA A 179 -18.82 5.10 13.48
CA ALA A 179 -18.46 5.02 12.07
C ALA A 179 -17.44 3.91 11.79
N GLU A 180 -16.42 3.75 12.64
CA GLU A 180 -15.48 2.63 12.51
C GLU A 180 -16.15 1.28 12.77
N GLY A 181 -17.09 1.18 13.73
CA GLY A 181 -17.88 -0.03 13.93
C GLY A 181 -18.71 -0.44 12.71
N ASN A 182 -19.10 0.54 11.89
CA ASN A 182 -19.91 0.37 10.69
C ASN A 182 -19.10 0.34 9.38
N VAL A 183 -17.76 0.43 9.42
CA VAL A 183 -16.96 0.41 8.19
C VAL A 183 -17.17 -0.92 7.45
N PRO A 184 -17.53 -0.90 6.16
CA PRO A 184 -17.98 -2.09 5.47
C PRO A 184 -16.78 -2.95 5.00
N VAL A 185 -15.96 -3.45 5.92
CA VAL A 185 -14.71 -4.18 5.60
C VAL A 185 -14.92 -5.54 4.93
N GLY A 186 -16.08 -6.15 5.13
CA GLY A 186 -16.41 -7.42 4.51
C GLY A 186 -16.65 -7.32 3.01
N GLY A 187 -16.61 -8.46 2.34
CA GLY A 187 -16.88 -8.59 0.92
C GLY A 187 -16.05 -9.73 0.32
N ASP A 188 -16.32 -10.03 -0.94
CA ASP A 188 -15.66 -11.10 -1.69
C ASP A 188 -14.84 -10.58 -2.89
N ALA A 189 -14.55 -9.28 -2.92
CA ALA A 189 -13.72 -8.68 -3.96
C ALA A 189 -12.23 -8.86 -3.66
N LEU A 190 -11.41 -8.87 -4.72
CA LEU A 190 -9.97 -8.72 -4.59
C LEU A 190 -9.64 -7.31 -4.09
N VAL A 191 -8.79 -7.23 -3.06
CA VAL A 191 -8.29 -5.98 -2.48
C VAL A 191 -6.78 -6.07 -2.39
N HIS A 192 -6.08 -5.11 -3.00
CA HIS A 192 -4.62 -5.01 -2.94
C HIS A 192 -4.13 -4.75 -1.52
N ASN A 193 -4.88 -3.94 -0.77
CA ASN A 193 -4.68 -3.64 0.65
C ASN A 193 -3.34 -2.93 0.97
N ASP A 194 -2.71 -2.36 -0.05
CA ASP A 194 -1.45 -1.62 0.10
C ASP A 194 -1.21 -0.65 -1.08
N VAL A 195 -2.26 0.04 -1.52
CA VAL A 195 -2.17 0.96 -2.67
C VAL A 195 -1.40 2.21 -2.27
N ARG A 196 -0.24 2.39 -2.90
CA ARG A 196 0.66 3.53 -2.73
C ARG A 196 1.34 3.88 -4.04
N SER A 197 1.88 5.10 -4.14
CA SER A 197 2.56 5.61 -5.34
C SER A 197 3.82 4.83 -5.74
N ASP A 198 4.43 4.10 -4.79
CA ASP A 198 5.57 3.20 -5.01
C ASP A 198 5.16 1.76 -5.34
N ASN A 199 3.88 1.42 -5.20
CA ASN A 199 3.31 0.11 -5.52
C ASN A 199 2.52 0.12 -6.84
N LEU A 200 2.68 1.15 -7.67
CA LEU A 200 2.05 1.22 -8.98
C LEU A 200 2.85 2.01 -10.00
N CYS A 201 2.67 1.66 -11.28
CA CYS A 201 3.27 2.37 -12.39
C CYS A 201 2.36 2.46 -13.60
N PHE A 202 2.74 3.30 -14.55
CA PHE A 202 1.98 3.56 -15.77
C PHE A 202 2.79 3.17 -17.01
N VAL A 203 2.32 2.17 -17.73
CA VAL A 203 2.82 1.79 -19.06
C VAL A 203 1.89 2.41 -20.11
N GLY A 204 2.18 3.66 -20.48
CA GLY A 204 1.26 4.47 -21.27
C GLY A 204 -0.03 4.75 -20.50
N ARG A 205 -1.15 4.13 -20.91
CA ARG A 205 -2.45 4.21 -20.21
C ARG A 205 -2.75 3.02 -19.30
N ARG A 206 -1.94 1.94 -19.37
CA ARG A 206 -2.06 0.76 -18.51
C ARG A 206 -1.55 1.14 -17.12
N VAL A 207 -2.37 0.91 -16.10
CA VAL A 207 -1.96 0.97 -14.69
C VAL A 207 -1.57 -0.44 -14.28
N VAL A 208 -0.36 -0.60 -13.74
CA VAL A 208 0.11 -1.87 -13.20
C VAL A 208 0.29 -1.70 -11.70
N LEU A 209 -0.37 -2.52 -10.90
CA LEU A 209 -0.16 -2.62 -9.45
C LEU A 209 0.83 -3.75 -9.18
N VAL A 210 1.76 -3.49 -8.26
CA VAL A 210 2.82 -4.42 -7.84
C VAL A 210 2.84 -4.53 -6.32
N ASP A 211 3.56 -5.52 -5.79
CA ASP A 211 3.62 -5.78 -4.34
C ASP A 211 2.27 -6.18 -3.73
N TRP A 212 1.72 -7.26 -4.28
CA TRP A 212 0.47 -7.87 -3.79
C TRP A 212 0.64 -8.68 -2.49
N ALA A 213 1.74 -8.47 -1.75
CA ALA A 213 2.06 -9.26 -0.56
C ALA A 213 1.01 -9.13 0.57
N GLN A 214 0.25 -8.04 0.57
CA GLN A 214 -0.82 -7.76 1.54
C GLN A 214 -2.23 -8.06 1.02
N ALA A 215 -2.36 -8.66 -0.16
CA ALA A 215 -3.66 -8.88 -0.79
C ALA A 215 -4.62 -9.69 0.09
N ILE A 216 -5.88 -9.27 0.11
CA ILE A 216 -6.95 -9.89 0.90
C ILE A 216 -8.24 -9.97 0.07
N ARG A 217 -9.22 -10.70 0.61
CA ARG A 217 -10.61 -10.67 0.14
C ARG A 217 -11.43 -9.72 1.02
N GLY A 218 -12.09 -8.73 0.42
CA GLY A 218 -12.79 -7.71 1.18
C GLY A 218 -13.73 -6.85 0.34
N ASN A 219 -13.91 -5.60 0.76
CA ASN A 219 -14.76 -4.63 0.08
C ASN A 219 -14.01 -3.95 -1.06
N PRO A 220 -14.60 -3.86 -2.28
CA PRO A 220 -13.93 -3.25 -3.43
C PRO A 220 -13.61 -1.75 -3.28
N GLN A 221 -14.24 -1.06 -2.32
CA GLN A 221 -13.98 0.36 -2.04
C GLN A 221 -12.74 0.59 -1.17
N GLN A 222 -12.22 -0.46 -0.50
CA GLN A 222 -11.13 -0.33 0.47
C GLN A 222 -9.86 0.27 -0.15
N ASP A 223 -9.45 -0.22 -1.31
CA ASP A 223 -8.25 0.26 -2.00
C ASP A 223 -8.38 1.74 -2.41
N LEU A 224 -9.57 2.14 -2.89
CA LEU A 224 -9.83 3.54 -3.23
C LEU A 224 -9.75 4.45 -1.99
N ALA A 225 -10.36 4.03 -0.88
CA ALA A 225 -10.32 4.80 0.36
C ALA A 225 -8.89 4.93 0.92
N SER A 226 -8.12 3.85 0.91
CA SER A 226 -6.71 3.85 1.33
C SER A 226 -5.84 4.73 0.42
N ALA A 227 -6.07 4.72 -0.89
CA ALA A 227 -5.38 5.60 -1.81
C ALA A 227 -5.72 7.08 -1.52
N LEU A 228 -7.00 7.42 -1.42
CA LEU A 228 -7.43 8.80 -1.15
C LEU A 228 -6.86 9.35 0.17
N ALA A 229 -6.63 8.49 1.17
CA ALA A 229 -6.04 8.91 2.43
C ALA A 229 -4.60 9.45 2.31
N THR A 230 -3.85 9.06 1.27
CA THR A 230 -2.44 9.44 1.07
C THR A 230 -2.24 10.43 -0.07
N LEU A 231 -3.06 10.35 -1.12
CA LEU A 231 -2.95 11.14 -2.35
C LEU A 231 -2.85 12.67 -2.16
N PRO A 232 -3.55 13.34 -1.21
CA PRO A 232 -3.40 14.77 -1.02
C PRO A 232 -1.97 15.23 -0.71
N ILE A 233 -1.18 14.38 -0.04
CA ILE A 233 0.24 14.65 0.28
C ILE A 233 1.08 14.73 -1.00
N GLU A 234 0.64 14.08 -2.07
CA GLU A 234 1.30 13.97 -3.37
C GLU A 234 0.64 14.85 -4.45
N GLY A 235 -0.19 15.82 -4.04
CA GLY A 235 -0.89 16.71 -4.97
C GLY A 235 -2.15 16.11 -5.60
N GLY A 236 -2.65 15.02 -5.05
CA GLY A 236 -3.93 14.42 -5.42
C GLY A 236 -5.16 15.18 -4.91
N PRO A 237 -6.37 14.72 -5.28
CA PRO A 237 -7.61 15.39 -4.95
C PRO A 237 -7.94 15.29 -3.46
N ASP A 238 -8.83 16.17 -2.99
CA ASP A 238 -9.46 16.02 -1.67
C ASP A 238 -10.31 14.72 -1.66
N PRO A 239 -10.18 13.85 -0.64
CA PRO A 239 -10.93 12.59 -0.57
C PRO A 239 -12.44 12.77 -0.62
N PHE A 240 -12.97 13.83 -0.01
CA PHE A 240 -14.42 14.07 0.01
C PHE A 240 -14.98 14.38 -1.38
N ASP A 241 -14.18 15.01 -2.23
CA ASP A 241 -14.61 15.37 -3.58
C ASP A 241 -14.69 14.14 -4.50
N VAL A 242 -14.02 13.05 -4.14
CA VAL A 242 -14.01 11.78 -4.89
C VAL A 242 -14.96 10.74 -4.28
N LEU A 243 -15.03 10.65 -2.95
CA LEU A 243 -15.77 9.62 -2.22
C LEU A 243 -16.50 10.23 -1.00
N PRO A 244 -17.54 11.05 -1.21
CA PRO A 244 -18.24 11.77 -0.14
C PRO A 244 -18.95 10.84 0.86
N GLU A 245 -19.33 9.63 0.44
CA GLU A 245 -19.91 8.60 1.30
C GLU A 245 -18.87 7.77 2.07
N GLY A 246 -17.57 8.04 1.88
CA GLY A 246 -16.49 7.26 2.48
C GLY A 246 -16.20 7.56 3.95
N GLY A 247 -17.11 8.24 4.66
CA GLY A 247 -16.95 8.61 6.08
C GLY A 247 -16.52 7.46 7.01
N PRO A 248 -17.14 6.26 6.97
CA PRO A 248 -16.71 5.12 7.77
C PRO A 248 -15.26 4.66 7.48
N TRP A 249 -14.85 4.69 6.21
CA TRP A 249 -13.46 4.40 5.83
C TRP A 249 -12.50 5.47 6.35
N ALA A 250 -12.88 6.73 6.21
CA ALA A 250 -12.11 7.87 6.71
C ALA A 250 -11.91 7.75 8.24
N ALA A 251 -12.96 7.46 9.00
CA ALA A 251 -12.85 7.24 10.44
C ALA A 251 -11.91 6.07 10.76
N HIS A 252 -12.07 4.92 10.10
CA HIS A 252 -11.22 3.75 10.31
C HIS A 252 -9.74 4.03 10.01
N ILE A 253 -9.43 4.65 8.87
CA ILE A 253 -8.07 4.97 8.46
C ILE A 253 -7.46 6.03 9.39
N ALA A 254 -8.24 7.04 9.79
CA ALA A 254 -7.81 8.04 10.76
C ALA A 254 -7.37 7.40 12.09
N GLY A 255 -8.18 6.50 12.64
CA GLY A 255 -7.86 5.80 13.88
C GLY A 255 -6.58 4.96 13.77
N GLN A 256 -6.43 4.23 12.66
CA GLN A 256 -5.19 3.46 12.40
C GLN A 256 -3.95 4.35 12.39
N TYR A 257 -3.93 5.39 11.57
CA TYR A 257 -2.74 6.22 11.44
C TYR A 257 -2.48 7.12 12.65
N ALA A 258 -3.52 7.59 13.35
CA ALA A 258 -3.37 8.30 14.61
C ALA A 258 -2.70 7.42 15.67
N ARG A 259 -3.15 6.17 15.82
CA ARG A 259 -2.54 5.23 16.77
C ARG A 259 -1.10 4.89 16.38
N ARG A 260 -0.83 4.66 15.10
CA ARG A 260 0.55 4.44 14.63
C ARG A 260 1.45 5.63 14.94
N ALA A 261 0.96 6.85 14.73
CA ALA A 261 1.69 8.07 15.06
C ALA A 261 2.02 8.18 16.57
N ALA A 262 1.09 7.77 17.44
CA ALA A 262 1.28 7.81 18.89
C ALA A 262 2.24 6.73 19.41
N HIS A 263 2.15 5.49 18.91
CA HIS A 263 2.82 4.34 19.54
C HIS A 263 4.03 3.79 18.77
N GLU A 264 4.19 4.05 17.47
CA GLU A 264 5.39 3.63 16.72
C GLU A 264 6.57 4.57 17.02
N THR A 265 6.96 4.68 18.29
CA THR A 265 7.98 5.63 18.76
C THR A 265 9.38 5.36 18.20
N GLN A 266 9.64 4.15 17.70
CA GLN A 266 10.89 3.76 17.03
C GLN A 266 10.90 4.09 15.53
N ALA A 267 9.75 4.43 14.92
CA ALA A 267 9.70 4.85 13.53
C ALA A 267 10.42 6.20 13.35
N PRO A 268 11.09 6.43 12.20
CA PRO A 268 11.68 7.72 11.89
C PRO A 268 10.66 8.86 12.01
N GLN A 269 11.11 10.03 12.47
CA GLN A 269 10.24 11.19 12.66
C GLN A 269 9.45 11.54 11.39
N TRP A 270 10.09 11.49 10.22
CA TRP A 270 9.43 11.77 8.94
C TRP A 270 8.26 10.83 8.65
N LEU A 271 8.37 9.56 9.03
CA LEU A 271 7.31 8.57 8.82
C LEU A 271 6.15 8.81 9.78
N ARG A 272 6.45 9.13 11.06
CA ARG A 272 5.39 9.53 12.02
C ARG A 272 4.67 10.80 11.58
N MET A 273 5.35 11.76 10.95
CA MET A 273 4.70 12.92 10.35
C MET A 273 3.76 12.53 9.22
N VAL A 274 4.16 11.59 8.36
CA VAL A 274 3.26 11.05 7.32
C VAL A 274 2.01 10.42 7.95
N PHE A 275 2.16 9.64 9.02
CA PHE A 275 1.00 9.08 9.74
C PHE A 275 0.06 10.17 10.27
N GLN A 276 0.59 11.22 10.90
CA GLN A 276 -0.22 12.34 11.37
C GLN A 276 -0.94 13.07 10.22
N ARG A 277 -0.27 13.27 9.07
CA ARG A 277 -0.87 13.88 7.88
C ARG A 277 -2.04 13.06 7.36
N ILE A 278 -1.86 11.74 7.22
CA ILE A 278 -2.92 10.82 6.79
C ILE A 278 -4.09 10.86 7.77
N ALA A 279 -3.81 10.83 9.08
CA ALA A 279 -4.85 10.92 10.11
C ALA A 279 -5.66 12.22 9.99
N VAL A 280 -5.00 13.37 9.82
CA VAL A 280 -5.66 14.67 9.65
C VAL A 280 -6.50 14.76 8.37
N ILE A 281 -5.98 14.26 7.24
CA ILE A 281 -6.74 14.15 5.99
C ILE A 281 -8.04 13.39 6.23
N CYS A 282 -7.94 12.23 6.88
CA CYS A 282 -9.06 11.36 7.12
C CYS A 282 -10.04 11.90 8.17
N LEU A 283 -9.57 12.60 9.21
CA LEU A 283 -10.45 13.26 10.19
C LEU A 283 -11.25 14.40 9.56
N SER A 284 -10.60 15.20 8.71
CA SER A 284 -11.29 16.25 7.95
C SER A 284 -12.33 15.66 6.99
N TRP A 285 -11.97 14.60 6.26
CA TRP A 285 -12.87 13.88 5.37
C TRP A 285 -14.07 13.26 6.13
N ALA A 286 -13.81 12.58 7.25
CA ALA A 286 -14.84 12.01 8.11
C ALA A 286 -15.82 13.09 8.60
N SER A 287 -15.33 14.25 9.05
CA SER A 287 -16.16 15.35 9.54
C SER A 287 -17.13 15.94 8.51
N ARG A 288 -16.78 15.82 7.22
CA ARG A 288 -17.62 16.28 6.10
C ARG A 288 -18.62 15.21 5.64
N SER A 289 -18.31 13.94 5.88
CA SER A 289 -19.05 12.78 5.38
C SER A 289 -20.02 12.20 6.40
N LEU A 290 -19.85 12.52 7.69
CA LEU A 290 -20.59 11.98 8.82
C LEU A 290 -21.23 13.11 9.62
N ASP A 291 -22.15 12.77 10.52
CA ASP A 291 -22.73 13.72 11.47
C ASP A 291 -21.77 13.98 12.65
N LEU A 292 -20.64 14.62 12.33
CA LEU A 292 -19.60 15.02 13.28
C LEU A 292 -19.50 16.55 13.33
N PRO A 293 -18.98 17.13 14.43
CA PRO A 293 -18.67 18.55 14.45
C PRO A 293 -17.67 18.90 13.32
N PRO A 294 -17.82 20.06 12.66
CA PRO A 294 -16.91 20.49 11.60
C PRO A 294 -15.45 20.42 12.04
N TRP A 295 -14.57 19.90 11.17
CA TRP A 295 -13.14 19.84 11.47
C TRP A 295 -12.55 21.24 11.68
N THR A 296 -11.97 21.45 12.85
CA THR A 296 -11.30 22.70 13.25
C THR A 296 -9.85 22.47 13.70
N GLY A 297 -9.35 21.23 13.57
CA GLY A 297 -7.97 20.88 13.89
C GLY A 297 -6.97 21.32 12.84
N ALA A 298 -5.75 20.80 12.94
CA ALA A 298 -4.66 21.11 12.02
C ALA A 298 -5.03 20.77 10.57
N ARG A 299 -4.39 21.44 9.61
CA ARG A 299 -4.36 20.99 8.22
C ARG A 299 -3.14 20.10 8.01
N TRP A 300 -3.24 19.11 7.12
CA TRP A 300 -2.14 18.16 6.91
C TRP A 300 -0.83 18.85 6.50
N HIS A 301 -0.90 19.94 5.72
CA HIS A 301 0.27 20.70 5.28
C HIS A 301 0.90 21.56 6.41
N GLU A 302 0.26 21.65 7.57
CA GLU A 302 0.78 22.34 8.77
C GLU A 302 1.58 21.40 9.69
N ILE A 303 1.45 20.07 9.50
CA ILE A 303 2.20 19.06 10.25
C ILE A 303 3.68 19.10 9.83
N ARG A 304 4.58 19.35 10.79
CA ARG A 304 6.02 19.59 10.62
C ARG A 304 6.88 18.78 11.59
#